data_AF-A0AAW6H113-F1
#
_entry.id   AF-A0AAW6H113-F1
#
_cell.length_a   1.000
_cell.length_b   1.000
_cell.length_c   1.000
_cell.angle_alpha   90.00
_cell.angle_beta   90.00
_cell.angle_gamma   90.00
#
_symmetry.space_group_name_H-M   'P 1'
#
loop_
_entity.id
_entity.type
_entity.pdbx_description
1 polymer ?
#
loop_
_entity_poly.entity_id
_entity_poly.type
_entity_poly.pdbx_seq_one_letter_code
_entity_poly.pdbx_strand_id
1 'polypeptide(L)'
;MVYAFDTLEETFGYNLDRTCNEIRATYSYDISCQGTVPESIIAFLESTDYESAIRLTISLRGDADTMGAITGGIAEAYYGGVPTAIREEVLKRLPDEFVTVMREFSITKLKCK
;
A
#
# COMPACT_ATOMS: atom_id res chain seq x y z
N MET A 1 8.47 6.71 -11.95
CA MET A 1 7.36 5.97 -11.32
C MET A 1 6.29 5.59 -12.33
N VAL A 2 5.87 6.51 -13.21
CA VAL A 2 4.93 6.24 -14.32
C VAL A 2 5.32 5.01 -15.15
N TYR A 3 6.55 4.95 -15.69
CA TYR A 3 7.05 3.81 -16.48
C TYR A 3 6.95 2.43 -15.78
N ALA A 4 6.97 2.40 -14.44
CA ALA A 4 6.89 1.14 -13.70
C ALA A 4 5.46 0.57 -13.72
N PHE A 5 4.44 1.43 -13.75
CA PHE A 5 3.04 1.00 -13.78
C PHE A 5 2.60 0.58 -15.19
N ASP A 6 3.07 1.27 -16.23
CA ASP A 6 2.85 0.86 -17.63
C ASP A 6 3.33 -0.59 -17.86
N THR A 7 4.50 -0.94 -17.31
CA THR A 7 5.05 -2.31 -17.41
C THR A 7 4.16 -3.33 -16.69
N LEU A 8 3.48 -2.95 -15.59
CA LEU A 8 2.58 -3.85 -14.87
C LEU A 8 1.30 -4.12 -15.65
N GLU A 9 0.77 -3.12 -16.34
CA GLU A 9 -0.39 -3.29 -17.23
C GLU A 9 -0.04 -4.22 -18.40
N GLU A 10 1.11 -4.00 -19.05
CA GLU A 10 1.57 -4.83 -20.17
C GLU A 10 1.89 -6.28 -19.75
N THR A 11 2.54 -6.47 -18.61
CA THR A 11 3.03 -7.79 -18.17
C THR A 11 1.94 -8.65 -17.55
N PHE A 12 1.06 -8.03 -16.74
CA PHE A 12 0.08 -8.76 -15.93
C PHE A 12 -1.37 -8.54 -16.38
N GLY A 13 -1.62 -7.66 -17.36
CA GLY A 13 -2.97 -7.34 -17.83
C GLY A 13 -3.79 -6.57 -16.81
N TYR A 14 -3.14 -5.89 -15.87
CA TYR A 14 -3.83 -5.03 -14.90
C TYR A 14 -4.44 -3.82 -15.61
N ASN A 15 -5.64 -3.44 -15.21
CA ASN A 15 -6.27 -2.19 -15.62
C ASN A 15 -6.15 -1.19 -14.46
N LEU A 16 -5.21 -0.25 -14.57
CA LEU A 16 -4.91 0.77 -13.57
C LEU A 16 -5.57 2.13 -13.89
N ASP A 17 -6.24 2.26 -15.03
CA ASP A 17 -7.00 3.45 -15.45
C ASP A 17 -8.33 3.63 -14.68
N ARG A 18 -8.74 2.62 -13.91
CA ARG A 18 -9.95 2.68 -13.07
C ARG A 18 -9.75 3.63 -11.89
N THR A 19 -10.85 4.14 -11.38
CA THR A 19 -10.88 4.95 -10.16
C THR A 19 -11.41 4.17 -8.96
N CYS A 20 -11.05 4.61 -7.77
CA CYS A 20 -11.56 4.13 -6.49
C CYS A 20 -13.08 4.25 -6.40
N ASN A 21 -13.67 5.25 -7.05
CA ASN A 21 -15.13 5.40 -7.15
C ASN A 21 -15.76 4.27 -7.97
N GLU A 22 -15.18 3.94 -9.13
CA GLU A 22 -15.67 2.86 -9.99
C GLU A 22 -15.47 1.49 -9.33
N ILE A 23 -14.34 1.29 -8.65
CA ILE A 23 -14.05 0.08 -7.89
C ILE A 23 -15.08 -0.08 -6.76
N ARG A 24 -15.32 0.94 -5.93
CA ARG A 24 -16.31 0.85 -4.83
C ARG A 24 -17.72 0.47 -5.29
N ALA A 25 -18.10 0.82 -6.52
CA ALA A 25 -19.40 0.50 -7.08
C ALA A 25 -19.55 -0.97 -7.48
N THR A 26 -18.45 -1.65 -7.79
CA THR A 26 -18.46 -2.97 -8.45
C THR A 26 -17.70 -4.05 -7.68
N TYR A 27 -16.83 -3.66 -6.75
CA TYR A 27 -15.89 -4.55 -6.12
C TYR A 27 -16.54 -5.39 -5.00
N SER A 28 -16.28 -6.69 -5.07
CA SER A 28 -16.58 -7.68 -4.03
C SER A 28 -15.28 -8.32 -3.57
N TYR A 29 -15.20 -8.69 -2.30
CA TYR A 29 -14.03 -9.32 -1.67
C TYR A 29 -13.36 -10.39 -2.56
N ASP A 30 -12.12 -10.12 -3.00
CA ASP A 30 -11.30 -11.02 -3.81
C ASP A 30 -9.86 -11.05 -3.27
N ILE A 31 -9.43 -12.22 -2.83
CA ILE A 31 -8.11 -12.47 -2.24
C ILE A 31 -7.03 -12.81 -3.27
N SER A 32 -7.41 -12.98 -4.53
CA SER A 32 -6.46 -13.27 -5.59
C SER A 32 -5.55 -12.07 -5.84
N CYS A 33 -4.34 -12.32 -6.35
CA CYS A 33 -3.46 -11.23 -6.76
C CYS A 33 -4.14 -10.31 -7.78
N GLN A 34 -4.95 -10.86 -8.69
CA GLN A 34 -5.66 -10.09 -9.72
C GLN A 34 -6.74 -9.16 -9.17
N GLY A 35 -7.33 -9.49 -8.02
CA GLY A 35 -8.35 -8.66 -7.36
C GLY A 35 -7.85 -7.86 -6.15
N THR A 36 -6.57 -7.96 -5.81
CA THR A 36 -5.95 -7.25 -4.66
C THR A 36 -4.86 -6.28 -5.13
N VAL A 37 -3.94 -6.72 -5.99
CA VAL A 37 -2.77 -5.93 -6.40
C VAL A 37 -3.16 -4.67 -7.19
N PRO A 38 -3.97 -4.73 -8.25
CA PRO A 38 -4.27 -3.53 -9.01
C PRO A 38 -5.11 -2.52 -8.20
N GLU A 39 -6.03 -2.98 -7.35
CA GLU A 39 -6.82 -2.13 -6.45
C GLU A 39 -5.93 -1.40 -5.43
N SER A 40 -4.92 -2.09 -4.89
CA SER A 40 -3.91 -1.50 -3.99
C SER A 40 -3.08 -0.42 -4.70
N ILE A 41 -2.70 -0.67 -5.95
CA ILE A 41 -1.94 0.27 -6.77
C ILE A 41 -2.79 1.50 -7.10
N ILE A 42 -4.05 1.31 -7.52
CA ILE A 42 -4.97 2.40 -7.85
C ILE A 42 -5.24 3.28 -6.63
N ALA A 43 -5.44 2.67 -5.44
CA ALA A 43 -5.59 3.43 -4.20
C ALA A 43 -4.36 4.31 -3.90
N PHE A 44 -3.15 3.85 -4.22
CA PHE A 44 -1.95 4.67 -4.15
C PHE A 44 -1.92 5.76 -5.23
N LEU A 45 -2.22 5.43 -6.48
CA LEU A 45 -2.16 6.38 -7.60
C LEU A 45 -3.13 7.55 -7.43
N GLU A 46 -4.29 7.34 -6.81
CA GLU A 46 -5.25 8.40 -6.49
C GLU A 46 -4.99 9.14 -5.16
N SER A 47 -3.97 8.73 -4.42
CA SER A 47 -3.65 9.32 -3.12
C SER A 47 -2.82 10.61 -3.23
N THR A 48 -2.93 11.47 -2.22
CA THR A 48 -2.18 12.75 -2.11
C THR A 48 -1.05 12.68 -1.10
N ASP A 49 -1.15 11.76 -0.15
CA ASP A 49 -0.20 11.51 0.93
C ASP A 49 -0.41 10.10 1.51
N TYR A 50 0.47 9.68 2.43
CA TYR A 50 0.41 8.35 3.04
C TYR A 50 -0.95 8.05 3.70
N GLU A 51 -1.51 8.98 4.47
CA GLU A 51 -2.77 8.73 5.19
C GLU A 51 -3.93 8.61 4.20
N SER A 52 -3.98 9.47 3.19
CA SER A 52 -4.97 9.40 2.11
C SER A 52 -4.89 8.07 1.35
N ALA A 53 -3.68 7.53 1.11
CA ALA A 53 -3.48 6.23 0.45
C ALA A 53 -4.10 5.09 1.26
N ILE A 54 -3.82 5.06 2.58
CA ILE A 54 -4.41 4.06 3.48
C ILE A 54 -5.93 4.24 3.56
N ARG A 55 -6.44 5.47 3.69
CA ARG A 55 -7.88 5.74 3.74
C ARG A 55 -8.60 5.30 2.47
N LEU A 56 -8.03 5.57 1.29
CA LEU A 56 -8.56 5.11 0.01
C LEU A 56 -8.61 3.58 -0.02
N THR A 57 -7.52 2.92 0.34
CA THR A 57 -7.44 1.45 0.42
C THR A 57 -8.54 0.86 1.30
N ILE A 58 -8.66 1.32 2.56
CA ILE A 58 -9.70 0.84 3.48
C ILE A 58 -11.11 1.09 2.93
N SER A 59 -11.31 2.20 2.21
CA SER A 59 -12.60 2.53 1.61
C SER A 59 -13.01 1.63 0.44
N LEU A 60 -12.05 1.01 -0.26
CA LEU A 60 -12.34 0.07 -1.35
C LEU A 60 -12.99 -1.22 -0.84
N ARG A 61 -12.80 -1.54 0.45
CA ARG A 61 -13.20 -2.81 1.06
C ARG A 61 -12.43 -3.97 0.38
N GLY A 62 -12.54 -5.19 0.88
CA GLY A 62 -11.73 -6.31 0.40
C GLY A 62 -10.83 -6.89 1.49
N ASP A 63 -9.70 -7.45 1.08
CA ASP A 63 -8.63 -7.85 2.00
C ASP A 63 -7.80 -6.63 2.41
N ALA A 64 -8.42 -5.80 3.26
CA ALA A 64 -7.88 -4.51 3.66
C ALA A 64 -6.49 -4.62 4.30
N ASP A 65 -6.19 -5.73 4.97
CA ASP A 65 -4.90 -5.97 5.61
C ASP A 65 -3.80 -6.19 4.55
N THR A 66 -4.05 -7.08 3.58
CA THR A 66 -3.12 -7.34 2.47
C THR A 66 -2.97 -6.12 1.56
N MET A 67 -4.09 -5.50 1.17
CA MET A 67 -4.07 -4.30 0.33
C MET A 67 -3.35 -3.15 1.03
N GLY A 68 -3.62 -2.94 2.32
CA GLY A 68 -2.99 -1.91 3.13
C GLY A 68 -1.48 -2.09 3.25
N ALA A 69 -1.00 -3.34 3.35
CA ALA A 69 0.43 -3.64 3.34
C ALA A 69 1.10 -3.26 2.01
N ILE A 70 0.44 -3.55 0.87
CA ILE A 70 0.94 -3.20 -0.47
C ILE A 70 0.92 -1.69 -0.67
N THR A 71 -0.24 -1.05 -0.52
CA THR A 71 -0.41 0.39 -0.71
C THR A 71 0.48 1.18 0.24
N GLY A 72 0.54 0.78 1.51
CA GLY A 72 1.38 1.42 2.53
C GLY A 72 2.87 1.32 2.21
N GLY A 73 3.35 0.17 1.72
CA GLY A 73 4.76 0.02 1.33
C GLY A 73 5.16 0.93 0.16
N ILE A 74 4.29 1.04 -0.85
CA ILE A 74 4.50 1.95 -1.98
C ILE A 74 4.45 3.41 -1.51
N ALA A 75 3.43 3.77 -0.72
CA ALA A 75 3.22 5.11 -0.21
C ALA A 75 4.37 5.59 0.70
N GLU A 76 4.88 4.73 1.59
CA GLU A 76 6.03 5.07 2.45
C GLU A 76 7.26 5.41 1.60
N ALA A 77 7.56 4.58 0.59
CA ALA A 77 8.70 4.79 -0.29
C ALA A 77 8.57 6.06 -1.14
N TYR A 78 7.35 6.37 -1.60
CA TYR A 78 7.09 7.53 -2.46
C TYR A 78 6.97 8.85 -1.71
N TYR A 79 6.20 8.91 -0.64
CA TYR A 79 5.94 10.13 0.14
C TYR A 79 7.04 10.45 1.17
N GLY A 80 8.08 9.61 1.25
CA GLY A 80 9.26 9.86 2.10
C GLY A 80 9.09 9.46 3.56
N GLY A 81 8.13 8.59 3.86
CA GLY A 81 7.92 8.03 5.20
C GLY A 81 6.46 7.93 5.63
N VAL A 82 6.26 7.26 6.77
CA VAL A 82 4.97 7.20 7.48
C VAL A 82 4.84 8.41 8.42
N PRO A 83 3.68 9.10 8.47
CA PRO A 83 3.43 10.18 9.43
C PRO A 83 3.69 9.74 10.87
N THR A 84 4.38 10.59 11.65
CA THR A 84 4.82 10.26 13.02
C THR A 84 3.69 9.77 13.91
N ALA A 85 2.53 10.44 13.88
CA ALA A 85 1.38 10.06 14.69
C ALA A 85 0.89 8.62 14.37
N ILE A 86 0.86 8.23 13.10
CA ILE A 86 0.48 6.88 12.68
C ILE A 86 1.54 5.88 13.14
N ARG A 87 2.83 6.18 12.89
CA ARG A 87 3.94 5.31 13.27
C ARG A 87 3.97 5.04 14.78
N GLU A 88 3.84 6.08 15.60
CA GLU A 88 3.83 5.95 17.06
C GLU A 88 2.66 5.10 17.54
N GLU A 89 1.49 5.25 16.93
CA GLU A 89 0.29 4.52 17.31
C GLU A 89 0.35 3.03 16.92
N VAL A 90 0.99 2.71 15.79
CA VAL A 90 1.31 1.33 15.39
C VAL A 90 2.33 0.71 16.34
N LEU A 91 3.40 1.43 16.67
CA LEU A 91 4.46 0.94 17.58
C LEU A 91 3.94 0.61 18.98
N LYS A 92 2.90 1.30 19.47
CA LYS A 92 2.25 0.97 20.76
C LYS A 92 1.45 -0.33 20.74
N ARG A 93 0.96 -0.75 19.56
CA ARG A 93 0.12 -1.96 19.38
C ARG A 93 0.93 -3.19 19.01
N LEU A 94 2.07 -2.98 18.38
CA LEU A 94 2.88 -4.06 17.84
C LEU A 94 3.65 -4.76 18.96
N PRO A 95 3.63 -6.10 19.03
CA PRO A 95 4.51 -6.85 19.92
C PRO A 95 5.98 -6.46 19.78
N ASP A 96 6.71 -6.40 20.90
CA ASP A 96 8.12 -5.98 20.94
C ASP A 96 9.03 -6.78 20.01
N GLU A 97 8.72 -8.07 19.79
CA GLU A 97 9.46 -8.93 18.85
C GLU A 97 9.39 -8.42 17.40
N PHE A 98 8.22 -7.98 16.94
CA PHE A 98 8.06 -7.44 15.59
C PHE A 98 8.66 -6.04 15.46
N VAL A 99 8.58 -5.22 16.51
CA VAL A 99 9.28 -3.92 16.55
C VAL A 99 10.79 -4.12 16.41
N THR A 100 11.34 -5.13 17.07
CA THR A 100 12.77 -5.48 17.00
C THR A 100 13.16 -5.88 15.58
N VAL A 101 12.43 -6.82 14.96
CA VAL A 101 12.67 -7.26 13.58
C VAL A 101 12.60 -6.09 12.59
N MET A 102 11.59 -5.22 12.73
CA MET A 102 11.43 -4.06 11.85
C MET A 102 12.62 -3.08 11.96
N ARG A 103 13.11 -2.82 13.18
CA ARG A 103 14.27 -1.95 13.42
C ARG A 103 15.54 -2.54 12.83
N GLU A 104 15.79 -3.83 13.02
CA GLU A 104 16.96 -4.53 12.45
C GLU A 104 16.95 -4.50 10.92
N PHE A 105 15.79 -4.72 10.31
CA PHE A 105 15.63 -4.62 8.86
C PHE A 105 15.97 -3.22 8.35
N SER A 106 15.46 -2.19 9.03
CA SER A 106 15.67 -0.77 8.68
C SER A 106 17.15 -0.37 8.80
N ILE A 107 17.83 -0.81 9.87
CA ILE A 107 19.25 -0.56 10.09
C ILE A 107 20.10 -1.25 9.01
N THR A 108 19.76 -2.48 8.63
CA THR A 108 20.48 -3.23 7.60
C THR A 108 20.39 -2.54 6.24
N LYS A 109 19.20 -2.03 5.87
CA LYS A 109 19.00 -1.26 4.63
C LYS A 109 19.82 0.04 4.60
N LEU A 110 20.02 0.70 5.75
CA LEU A 110 20.84 1.90 5.85
C LEU A 110 22.35 1.63 5.75
N LYS A 111 22.82 0.42 6.06
CA LYS A 111 24.22 0.01 5.93
C LYS A 111 24.62 -0.37 4.50
N CYS A 112 23.65 -0.62 3.62
CA CYS A 112 23.87 -1.01 2.22
C CYS A 112 23.69 0.15 1.21
N LYS A 113 23.49 1.38 1.70
CA LYS A 113 23.64 2.61 0.92
C LYS A 113 24.97 3.26 1.24
#